data_AF-B6W6L9-F1
#
_entry.id   AF-B6W6L9-F1
#
_cell.length_a   1.000
_cell.length_b   1.000
_cell.length_c   1.000
_cell.angle_alpha   90.00
_cell.angle_beta   90.00
_cell.angle_gamma   90.00
#
_symmetry.space_group_name_H-M   'P 1'
#
loop_
_entity.id
_entity.type
_entity.pdbx_description
1 polymer ?
#
loop_
_entity_poly.entity_id
_entity_poly.type
_entity_poly.pdbx_seq_one_letter_code
_entity_poly.pdbx_strand_id
1 'polypeptide(L)'
;MKKRGFLSVYVLLILVLLSISLSFVYKQAVNNQDSNKDIYNRKKAIYKEESIYSIIFDDKENLIKILEDVDKFNDHSWHPYNIKYFNQIEKFRCKKISDTYFSINSVNEIGDSRAELQVLLYLKEKCELKEEEKIILADKFDEFYKNIKFKTKEFKEYENYQINNDRENTFLKINKNLNIKDKKGKSNEISDEKIQEKNESNLKNKEENYSNKSKAPIRISGIVIIGNDLILENDLILDGLLIIKGDIISKNKSKLTINGQIISENDYSNLVKYSYDKDKALNYINDIENPKYIEIKSKKVF
;
A
#
# COMPACT_ATOMS: atom_id res chain seq x y z
N MET A 1 -16.33 74.76 68.55
CA MET A 1 -16.95 73.57 67.90
C MET A 1 -16.39 73.32 66.48
N LYS A 2 -15.09 73.02 66.29
CA LYS A 2 -14.50 72.80 64.94
C LYS A 2 -13.93 71.38 64.68
N LYS A 3 -13.96 70.47 65.67
CA LYS A 3 -13.36 69.13 65.54
C LYS A 3 -14.27 68.06 64.92
N ARG A 4 -15.60 68.29 64.87
CA ARG A 4 -16.58 67.30 64.36
C ARG A 4 -16.65 67.24 62.83
N GLY A 5 -16.44 68.37 62.14
CA GLY A 5 -16.45 68.44 60.66
C GLY A 5 -15.21 67.78 60.01
N PHE A 6 -14.04 67.92 60.61
CA PHE A 6 -12.81 67.27 60.12
C PHE A 6 -12.88 65.74 60.25
N LEU A 7 -13.40 65.22 61.37
CA LEU A 7 -13.62 63.78 61.54
C LEU A 7 -14.57 63.22 60.46
N SER A 8 -15.62 63.98 60.11
CA SER A 8 -16.55 63.59 59.05
C SER A 8 -15.89 63.53 57.67
N VAL A 9 -14.97 64.44 57.34
CA VAL A 9 -14.25 64.43 56.05
C VAL A 9 -13.30 63.24 55.96
N TYR A 10 -12.53 62.94 57.01
CA TYR A 10 -11.65 61.76 57.04
C TYR A 10 -12.43 60.45 56.91
N VAL A 11 -13.56 60.34 57.62
CA VAL A 11 -14.45 59.18 57.51
C VAL A 11 -14.99 59.05 56.08
N LEU A 12 -15.37 60.16 55.43
CA LEU A 12 -15.84 60.14 54.06
C LEU A 12 -14.74 59.70 53.08
N LEU A 13 -13.52 60.18 53.28
CA LEU A 13 -12.36 59.81 52.47
C LEU A 13 -12.01 58.32 52.62
N ILE A 14 -12.08 57.80 53.86
CA ILE A 14 -11.91 56.37 54.14
C ILE A 14 -13.00 55.55 53.46
N LEU A 15 -14.28 55.96 53.54
CA LEU A 15 -15.39 55.27 52.89
C LEU A 15 -15.26 55.29 51.36
N VAL A 16 -14.79 56.39 50.78
CA VAL A 16 -14.52 56.49 49.33
C VAL A 16 -13.41 55.54 48.91
N LEU A 17 -12.29 55.51 49.64
CA LEU A 17 -11.20 54.58 49.37
C LEU A 17 -11.67 53.12 49.49
N LEU A 18 -12.46 52.81 50.53
CA LEU A 18 -13.01 51.47 50.73
C LEU A 18 -13.93 51.05 49.58
N SER A 19 -14.79 51.96 49.10
CA SER A 19 -15.68 51.73 47.96
C SER A 19 -14.92 51.45 46.67
N ILE A 20 -13.86 52.22 46.39
CA ILE A 20 -13.00 52.03 45.22
C ILE A 20 -12.27 50.68 45.31
N SER A 21 -11.70 50.35 46.46
CA SER A 21 -11.03 49.06 46.68
C SER A 21 -11.98 47.89 46.51
N LEU A 22 -13.20 47.97 47.05
CA LEU A 22 -14.20 46.91 46.93
C LEU A 22 -14.65 46.72 45.48
N SER A 23 -14.85 47.82 44.73
CA SER A 23 -15.19 47.79 43.30
C SER A 23 -14.06 47.17 42.46
N PHE A 24 -12.80 47.49 42.79
CA PHE A 24 -11.64 46.91 42.12
C PHE A 24 -11.54 45.40 42.36
N VAL A 25 -11.68 44.95 43.62
CA VAL A 25 -11.66 43.52 43.97
C VAL A 25 -12.81 42.77 43.29
N TYR A 26 -14.02 43.35 43.28
CA TYR A 26 -15.16 42.76 42.58
C TYR A 26 -14.90 42.58 41.08
N LYS A 27 -14.39 43.61 40.40
CA LYS A 27 -14.03 43.51 38.96
C LYS A 27 -12.96 42.46 38.71
N GLN A 28 -11.93 42.37 39.57
CA GLN A 28 -10.91 41.33 39.43
C GLN A 28 -11.46 39.93 39.66
N ALA A 29 -12.37 39.75 40.61
CA ALA A 29 -13.01 38.47 40.86
C ALA A 29 -13.83 37.99 39.64
N VAL A 30 -14.61 38.90 39.02
CA VAL A 30 -15.37 38.61 37.80
C VAL A 30 -14.44 38.26 36.64
N ASN A 31 -13.42 39.08 36.37
CA ASN A 31 -12.46 38.82 35.30
C ASN A 31 -11.73 37.47 35.47
N ASN A 32 -11.35 37.12 36.69
CA ASN A 32 -10.72 35.83 36.99
C ASN A 32 -11.68 34.66 36.77
N GLN A 33 -12.96 34.83 37.12
CA GLN A 33 -13.99 33.82 36.90
C GLN A 33 -14.25 33.58 35.40
N ASP A 34 -14.35 34.66 34.62
CA ASP A 34 -14.51 34.58 33.16
C ASP A 34 -13.29 33.92 32.51
N SER A 35 -12.07 34.32 32.92
CA SER A 35 -10.82 33.68 32.45
C SER A 35 -10.77 32.19 32.78
N ASN A 36 -11.17 31.79 33.99
CA ASN A 36 -11.22 30.37 34.37
C ASN A 36 -12.24 29.58 33.55
N LYS A 37 -13.39 30.19 33.25
CA LYS A 37 -14.43 29.59 32.42
C LYS A 37 -13.94 29.38 30.98
N ASP A 38 -13.22 30.36 30.42
CA ASP A 38 -12.64 30.24 29.08
C ASP A 38 -11.56 29.16 29.01
N ILE A 39 -10.67 29.10 30.01
CA ILE A 39 -9.67 28.03 30.11
C ILE A 39 -10.36 26.65 30.20
N TYR A 40 -11.42 26.55 30.99
CA TYR A 40 -12.20 25.32 31.13
C TYR A 40 -12.87 24.91 29.81
N ASN A 41 -13.53 25.86 29.13
CA ASN A 41 -14.17 25.63 27.83
C ASN A 41 -13.15 25.20 26.77
N ARG A 42 -11.99 25.86 26.72
CA ARG A 42 -10.89 25.48 25.83
C ARG A 42 -10.40 24.06 26.09
N LYS A 43 -10.16 23.68 27.35
CA LYS A 43 -9.78 22.30 27.69
C LYS A 43 -10.85 21.30 27.26
N LYS A 44 -12.12 21.62 27.49
CA LYS A 44 -13.24 20.76 27.08
C LYS A 44 -13.29 20.58 25.55
N ALA A 45 -13.06 21.66 24.79
CA ALA A 45 -13.03 21.60 23.33
C ALA A 45 -11.85 20.74 22.83
N ILE A 46 -10.67 20.92 23.41
CA ILE A 46 -9.47 20.10 23.11
C ILE A 46 -9.74 18.62 23.42
N TYR A 47 -10.30 18.28 24.58
CA TYR A 47 -10.63 16.89 24.92
C TYR A 47 -11.66 16.27 23.97
N LYS A 48 -12.62 17.07 23.50
CA LYS A 48 -13.60 16.63 22.51
C LYS A 48 -12.92 16.30 21.18
N GLU A 49 -12.04 17.17 20.70
CA GLU A 49 -11.25 16.93 19.48
C GLU A 49 -10.36 15.68 19.59
N GLU A 50 -9.71 15.48 20.73
CA GLU A 50 -8.92 14.28 21.04
C GLU A 50 -9.75 12.98 21.03
N SER A 51 -11.00 13.07 21.49
CA SER A 51 -11.93 11.94 21.48
C SER A 51 -12.44 11.63 20.05
N ILE A 52 -12.75 12.67 19.28
CA ILE A 52 -13.12 12.58 17.86
C ILE A 52 -11.99 11.93 17.06
N TYR A 53 -10.76 12.39 17.27
CA TYR A 53 -9.56 11.77 16.71
C TYR A 53 -9.54 10.27 17.00
N SER A 54 -9.68 9.88 18.27
CA SER A 54 -9.60 8.48 18.66
C SER A 54 -10.64 7.62 17.93
N ILE A 55 -11.87 8.12 17.76
CA ILE A 55 -12.94 7.41 17.04
C ILE A 55 -12.65 7.28 15.54
N ILE A 56 -12.15 8.34 14.90
CA ILE A 56 -11.79 8.32 13.47
C ILE A 56 -10.73 7.25 13.20
N PHE A 57 -9.78 7.07 14.11
CA PHE A 57 -8.62 6.20 13.93
C PHE A 57 -8.80 4.77 14.45
N ASP A 58 -9.82 4.52 15.27
CA ASP A 58 -10.20 3.18 15.72
C ASP A 58 -10.78 2.36 14.55
N ASP A 59 -11.60 3.00 13.70
CA ASP A 59 -12.16 2.39 12.48
C ASP A 59 -11.27 2.62 11.24
N LYS A 60 -10.14 1.91 11.21
CA LYS A 60 -9.16 2.01 10.12
C LYS A 60 -9.74 1.66 8.75
N GLU A 61 -10.64 0.68 8.68
CA GLU A 61 -11.22 0.25 7.39
C GLU A 61 -12.09 1.34 6.78
N ASN A 62 -12.96 1.95 7.60
CA ASN A 62 -13.78 3.06 7.14
C ASN A 62 -12.93 4.27 6.79
N LEU A 63 -11.89 4.55 7.57
CA LEU A 63 -10.97 5.64 7.27
C LEU A 63 -10.26 5.44 5.92
N ILE A 64 -9.78 4.23 5.60
CA ILE A 64 -9.20 3.93 4.28
C ILE A 64 -10.23 4.19 3.17
N LYS A 65 -11.48 3.73 3.32
CA LYS A 65 -12.54 3.98 2.33
C LYS A 65 -12.77 5.46 2.10
N ILE A 66 -12.76 6.27 3.17
CA ILE A 66 -12.89 7.72 3.10
C ILE A 66 -11.72 8.33 2.31
N LEU A 67 -10.48 7.92 2.57
CA LEU A 67 -9.32 8.42 1.83
C LEU A 67 -9.37 8.04 0.35
N GLU A 68 -9.81 6.83 0.03
CA GLU A 68 -9.99 6.38 -1.36
C GLU A 68 -11.13 7.10 -2.08
N ASP A 69 -12.19 7.47 -1.35
CA ASP A 69 -13.26 8.29 -1.88
C ASP A 69 -12.77 9.70 -2.23
N VAL A 70 -12.03 10.33 -1.32
CA VAL A 70 -11.37 11.64 -1.56
C VAL A 70 -10.43 11.58 -2.76
N ASP A 71 -9.68 10.49 -2.94
CA ASP A 71 -8.74 10.33 -4.03
C ASP A 71 -9.42 10.35 -5.43
N LYS A 72 -10.69 9.94 -5.53
CA LYS A 72 -11.46 9.94 -6.79
C LYS A 72 -11.79 11.35 -7.30
N PHE A 73 -11.97 12.31 -6.42
CA PHE A 73 -12.37 13.66 -6.81
C PHE A 73 -11.24 14.44 -7.49
N ASN A 74 -9.99 14.01 -7.27
CA ASN A 74 -8.78 14.65 -7.79
C ASN A 74 -8.75 16.18 -7.61
N ASP A 75 -9.42 16.68 -6.57
CA ASP A 75 -9.43 18.07 -6.16
C ASP A 75 -8.73 18.18 -4.80
N HIS A 76 -7.97 19.25 -4.61
CA HIS A 76 -7.25 19.50 -3.35
C HIS A 76 -8.20 20.18 -2.33
N SER A 77 -9.49 19.89 -2.41
CA SER A 77 -10.57 20.53 -1.67
C SER A 77 -10.93 19.75 -0.40
N TRP A 78 -11.63 20.41 0.53
CA TRP A 78 -12.05 19.80 1.78
C TRP A 78 -13.42 19.13 1.63
N HIS A 79 -13.46 17.83 1.82
CA HIS A 79 -14.67 17.01 1.75
C HIS A 79 -15.18 16.65 3.14
N PRO A 80 -16.45 16.91 3.46
CA PRO A 80 -17.01 16.66 4.78
C PRO A 80 -17.42 15.19 4.97
N TYR A 81 -17.14 14.66 6.15
CA TYR A 81 -17.51 13.32 6.60
C TYR A 81 -18.11 13.38 8.00
N ASN A 82 -18.99 12.43 8.29
CA ASN A 82 -19.72 12.37 9.56
C ASN A 82 -19.21 11.19 10.41
N ILE A 83 -19.09 11.41 11.71
CA ILE A 83 -18.86 10.34 12.69
C ILE A 83 -19.92 10.38 13.78
N LYS A 84 -20.17 9.21 14.38
CA LYS A 84 -21.03 9.11 15.55
C LYS A 84 -20.19 9.34 16.80
N TYR A 85 -20.53 10.38 17.56
CA TYR A 85 -19.93 10.70 18.86
C TYR A 85 -21.02 10.61 19.94
N PHE A 86 -21.05 9.51 20.69
CA PHE A 86 -22.16 9.17 21.58
C PHE A 86 -23.52 9.21 20.85
N ASN A 87 -24.40 10.14 21.22
CA ASN A 87 -25.73 10.34 20.62
C ASN A 87 -25.77 11.52 19.64
N GLN A 88 -24.60 12.06 19.26
CA GLN A 88 -24.45 13.20 18.36
C GLN A 88 -23.69 12.80 17.10
N ILE A 89 -23.90 13.55 16.02
CA ILE A 89 -23.16 13.42 14.77
C ILE A 89 -22.17 14.58 14.72
N GLU A 90 -20.88 14.24 14.71
CA GLU A 90 -19.80 15.21 14.55
C GLU A 90 -19.30 15.18 13.11
N LYS A 91 -18.78 16.32 12.64
CA LYS A 91 -18.25 16.48 11.29
C LYS A 91 -16.75 16.65 11.34
N PHE A 92 -16.05 15.93 10.48
CA PHE A 92 -14.68 16.21 10.13
C PHE A 92 -14.57 16.41 8.63
N ARG A 93 -13.45 16.95 8.17
CA ARG A 93 -13.17 17.15 6.75
C ARG A 93 -11.88 16.46 6.39
N CYS A 94 -11.80 15.93 5.19
CA CYS A 94 -10.61 15.31 4.64
C CYS A 94 -10.25 15.98 3.31
N LYS A 95 -8.96 16.08 3.00
CA LYS A 95 -8.46 16.53 1.70
C LYS A 95 -7.27 15.70 1.24
N LYS A 96 -7.12 15.55 -0.07
CA LYS A 96 -5.89 15.06 -0.70
C LYS A 96 -4.85 16.18 -0.72
N ILE A 97 -3.64 15.88 -0.29
CA ILE A 97 -2.46 16.77 -0.41
C ILE A 97 -1.60 16.32 -1.60
N SER A 98 -1.40 15.00 -1.74
CA SER A 98 -0.74 14.37 -2.89
C SER A 98 -1.23 12.92 -3.00
N ASP A 99 -0.68 12.14 -3.94
CA ASP A 99 -1.12 10.76 -4.22
C ASP A 99 -1.16 9.84 -3.00
N THR A 100 -0.31 10.07 -2.01
CA THR A 100 -0.23 9.25 -0.79
C THR A 100 -0.47 10.04 0.48
N TYR A 101 -0.60 11.37 0.41
CA TYR A 101 -0.74 12.24 1.58
C TYR A 101 -2.13 12.84 1.67
N PHE A 102 -2.72 12.76 2.86
CA PHE A 102 -4.06 13.27 3.15
C PHE A 102 -4.04 14.09 4.42
N SER A 103 -4.95 15.07 4.54
CA SER A 103 -5.12 15.82 5.78
C SER A 103 -6.54 15.72 6.27
N ILE A 104 -6.68 15.48 7.57
CA ILE A 104 -7.95 15.53 8.30
C ILE A 104 -7.97 16.80 9.14
N ASN A 105 -9.14 17.43 9.17
CA ASN A 105 -9.43 18.58 10.00
C ASN A 105 -10.79 18.43 10.69
N SER A 106 -10.84 18.75 11.97
CA SER A 106 -12.10 18.97 12.70
C SER A 106 -11.98 20.19 13.59
N VAL A 107 -13.10 20.87 13.80
CA VAL A 107 -13.19 22.09 14.58
C VAL A 107 -14.37 21.96 15.54
N ASN A 108 -14.13 22.26 16.81
CA ASN A 108 -15.17 22.35 17.83
C ASN A 108 -15.12 23.69 18.54
N GLU A 109 -16.30 24.23 18.80
CA GLU A 109 -16.50 25.50 19.49
C GLU A 109 -17.37 25.26 20.74
N ILE A 110 -16.89 25.74 21.89
CA ILE A 110 -17.58 25.67 23.18
C ILE A 110 -17.52 27.04 23.84
N GLY A 111 -18.66 27.74 23.89
CA GLY A 111 -18.67 29.16 24.27
C GLY A 111 -17.83 29.97 23.28
N ASP A 112 -16.96 30.83 23.79
CA ASP A 112 -16.03 31.64 22.98
C ASP A 112 -14.70 30.92 22.69
N SER A 113 -14.57 29.65 23.11
CA SER A 113 -13.36 28.85 22.88
C SER A 113 -13.51 27.97 21.65
N ARG A 114 -12.49 27.97 20.79
CA ARG A 114 -12.37 27.11 19.61
C ARG A 114 -11.18 26.18 19.77
N ALA A 115 -11.37 24.91 19.43
CA ALA A 115 -10.29 23.94 19.27
C ALA A 115 -10.32 23.38 17.84
N GLU A 116 -9.15 23.22 17.25
CA GLU A 116 -8.99 22.66 15.91
C GLU A 116 -7.99 21.50 15.93
N LEU A 117 -8.43 20.34 15.47
CA LEU A 117 -7.61 19.17 15.21
C LEU A 117 -7.17 19.19 13.76
N GLN A 118 -5.86 19.05 13.54
CA GLN A 118 -5.30 18.80 12.24
C GLN A 118 -4.40 17.56 12.27
N VAL A 119 -4.66 16.62 11.38
CA VAL A 119 -3.86 15.39 11.24
C VAL A 119 -3.34 15.29 9.82
N LEU A 120 -2.06 14.95 9.68
CA LEU A 120 -1.44 14.59 8.41
C LEU A 120 -1.30 13.07 8.36
N LEU A 121 -1.89 12.49 7.33
CA LEU A 121 -1.95 11.06 7.07
C LEU A 121 -1.13 10.70 5.86
N TYR A 122 -0.54 9.51 5.92
CA TYR A 122 0.15 8.88 4.82
C TYR A 122 -0.52 7.53 4.56
N LEU A 123 -1.16 7.39 3.40
CA LEU A 123 -1.80 6.16 2.94
C LEU A 123 -0.79 5.41 2.08
N LYS A 124 -0.36 4.24 2.55
CA LYS A 124 0.64 3.42 1.87
C LYS A 124 0.07 2.05 1.57
N GLU A 125 0.40 1.54 0.38
CA GLU A 125 0.20 0.14 0.06
C GLU A 125 1.14 -0.73 0.89
N LYS A 126 0.69 -1.91 1.34
CA LYS A 126 1.51 -2.80 2.20
C LYS A 126 2.81 -3.22 1.51
N CYS A 127 2.74 -3.46 0.21
CA CYS A 127 3.89 -3.74 -0.65
C CYS A 127 4.03 -2.64 -1.71
N GLU A 128 5.26 -2.33 -2.13
CA GLU A 128 5.51 -1.39 -3.22
C GLU A 128 5.49 -2.16 -4.54
N LEU A 129 4.34 -2.16 -5.23
CA LEU A 129 4.14 -2.98 -6.45
C LEU A 129 4.16 -2.18 -7.76
N LYS A 130 4.26 -0.83 -7.70
CA LYS A 130 3.94 0.05 -8.84
C LYS A 130 5.13 0.75 -9.50
N GLU A 131 6.31 0.75 -8.89
CA GLU A 131 7.39 1.66 -9.32
C GLU A 131 8.51 1.02 -10.14
N GLU A 132 8.55 -0.31 -10.32
CA GLU A 132 9.73 -0.97 -10.88
C GLU A 132 9.40 -2.08 -11.89
N GLU A 133 10.30 -2.32 -12.85
CA GLU A 133 10.25 -3.48 -13.76
C GLU A 133 10.41 -4.81 -13.01
N LYS A 134 10.99 -4.72 -11.81
CA LYS A 134 11.31 -5.83 -10.93
C LYS A 134 11.08 -5.39 -9.50
N ILE A 135 10.30 -6.15 -8.76
CA ILE A 135 9.96 -5.87 -7.38
C ILE A 135 10.59 -6.96 -6.53
N ILE A 136 11.56 -6.58 -5.70
CA ILE A 136 12.25 -7.52 -4.80
C ILE A 136 11.65 -7.37 -3.41
N LEU A 137 10.96 -8.40 -2.93
CA LEU A 137 10.32 -8.39 -1.62
C LEU A 137 11.09 -9.20 -0.58
N ALA A 138 12.43 -9.18 -0.57
CA ALA A 138 13.31 -9.97 0.32
C ALA A 138 12.64 -10.54 1.59
N ASP A 139 12.50 -9.74 2.66
CA ASP A 139 11.96 -10.23 3.95
C ASP A 139 10.42 -10.31 4.00
N LYS A 140 9.73 -9.77 3.00
CA LYS A 140 8.26 -9.66 2.96
C LYS A 140 7.61 -10.65 1.98
N PHE A 141 8.42 -11.36 1.20
CA PHE A 141 7.94 -12.16 0.08
C PHE A 141 7.08 -13.31 0.57
N ASP A 142 7.47 -13.99 1.65
CA ASP A 142 6.68 -15.07 2.23
C ASP A 142 5.29 -14.62 2.70
N GLU A 143 5.23 -13.47 3.38
CA GLU A 143 3.96 -12.88 3.82
C GLU A 143 3.11 -12.46 2.61
N PHE A 144 3.73 -11.85 1.60
CA PHE A 144 3.08 -11.46 0.36
C PHE A 144 2.52 -12.67 -0.39
N TYR A 145 3.34 -13.69 -0.63
CA TYR A 145 3.00 -14.89 -1.39
C TYR A 145 1.86 -15.67 -0.74
N LYS A 146 1.85 -15.79 0.59
CA LYS A 146 0.78 -16.47 1.33
C LYS A 146 -0.56 -15.76 1.23
N ASN A 147 -0.55 -14.43 1.20
CA ASN A 147 -1.74 -13.60 1.21
C ASN A 147 -2.13 -13.08 -0.18
N ILE A 148 -1.44 -13.52 -1.23
CA ILE A 148 -1.68 -13.03 -2.58
C ILE A 148 -3.11 -13.37 -3.02
N LYS A 149 -3.82 -12.34 -3.45
CA LYS A 149 -5.18 -12.43 -3.99
C LYS A 149 -5.30 -11.53 -5.20
N PHE A 150 -6.23 -11.89 -6.07
CA PHE A 150 -6.50 -11.21 -7.33
C PHE A 150 -7.96 -10.81 -7.38
N LYS A 151 -8.25 -9.61 -7.86
CA LYS A 151 -9.61 -9.04 -7.88
C LYS A 151 -10.49 -9.72 -8.92
N THR A 152 -9.94 -10.01 -10.10
CA THR A 152 -10.74 -10.49 -11.25
C THR A 152 -10.20 -11.75 -11.91
N LYS A 153 -8.90 -12.06 -11.82
CA LYS A 153 -8.32 -13.18 -12.56
C LYS A 153 -8.44 -14.51 -11.81
N GLU A 154 -8.91 -15.53 -12.52
CA GLU A 154 -8.95 -16.92 -12.04
C GLU A 154 -7.70 -17.69 -12.49
N PHE A 155 -7.14 -18.51 -11.60
CA PHE A 155 -5.89 -19.23 -11.82
C PHE A 155 -6.10 -20.72 -11.96
N LYS A 156 -5.39 -21.33 -12.92
CA LYS A 156 -5.25 -22.79 -13.01
C LYS A 156 -4.12 -23.23 -12.10
N GLU A 157 -4.44 -24.06 -11.11
CA GLU A 157 -3.49 -24.55 -10.12
C GLU A 157 -2.88 -25.90 -10.51
N TYR A 158 -1.56 -26.03 -10.35
CA TYR A 158 -0.81 -27.25 -10.61
C TYR A 158 0.24 -27.48 -9.51
N GLU A 159 0.48 -28.72 -9.12
CA GLU A 159 1.60 -29.05 -8.23
C GLU A 159 2.94 -28.88 -8.94
N ASN A 160 3.11 -29.55 -10.08
CA ASN A 160 4.24 -29.37 -10.99
C ASN A 160 3.69 -29.18 -12.40
N TYR A 161 4.35 -28.37 -13.21
CA TYR A 161 3.87 -28.10 -14.56
C TYR A 161 4.97 -28.10 -15.61
N GLN A 162 4.64 -28.58 -16.81
CA GLN A 162 5.55 -28.59 -17.95
C GLN A 162 4.91 -27.85 -19.12
N ILE A 163 5.65 -26.93 -19.72
CA ILE A 163 5.24 -26.19 -20.90
C ILE A 163 6.22 -26.48 -22.02
N ASN A 164 5.68 -26.91 -23.15
CA ASN A 164 6.43 -27.20 -24.37
C ASN A 164 5.91 -26.38 -25.58
N ASN A 165 4.80 -25.66 -25.43
CA ASN A 165 4.13 -24.92 -26.49
C ASN A 165 3.79 -23.51 -26.02
N ASP A 166 3.57 -22.61 -26.97
CA ASP A 166 3.20 -21.22 -26.71
C ASP A 166 1.81 -21.13 -26.07
N ARG A 167 1.62 -20.12 -25.23
CA ARG A 167 0.38 -19.89 -24.50
C ARG A 167 0.03 -18.43 -24.43
N GLU A 168 -1.23 -18.12 -24.71
CA GLU A 168 -1.74 -16.77 -24.64
C GLU A 168 -2.78 -16.63 -23.52
N ASN A 169 -2.81 -15.46 -22.87
CA ASN A 169 -3.78 -15.09 -21.84
C ASN A 169 -3.94 -16.17 -20.75
N THR A 170 -2.83 -16.64 -20.21
CA THR A 170 -2.78 -17.75 -19.25
C THR A 170 -2.47 -17.25 -17.84
N PHE A 171 -3.28 -17.69 -16.88
CA PHE A 171 -3.12 -17.41 -15.45
C PHE A 171 -2.81 -18.74 -14.74
N LEU A 172 -1.54 -18.94 -14.38
CA LEU A 172 -1.05 -20.18 -13.80
C LEU A 172 -0.56 -19.96 -12.38
N LYS A 173 -0.89 -20.89 -11.51
CA LYS A 173 -0.29 -21.00 -10.18
C LYS A 173 0.30 -22.40 -10.02
N ILE A 174 1.62 -22.46 -9.96
CA ILE A 174 2.39 -23.68 -9.81
C ILE A 174 2.92 -23.72 -8.38
N ASN A 175 2.49 -24.70 -7.59
CA ASN A 175 2.88 -24.79 -6.17
C ASN A 175 4.35 -25.18 -5.98
N LYS A 176 4.91 -25.99 -6.89
CA LYS A 176 6.32 -26.40 -6.89
C LYS A 176 7.05 -25.89 -8.13
N ASN A 177 7.38 -26.78 -9.07
CA ASN A 177 8.32 -26.48 -10.15
C ASN A 177 7.60 -26.29 -11.49
N LEU A 178 8.03 -25.28 -12.23
CA LEU A 178 7.65 -25.05 -13.63
C LEU A 178 8.84 -25.40 -14.54
N ASN A 179 8.64 -26.35 -15.46
CA ASN A 179 9.65 -26.74 -16.43
C ASN A 179 9.28 -26.26 -17.84
N ILE A 180 10.15 -25.46 -18.45
CA ILE A 180 10.03 -25.05 -19.84
C ILE A 180 10.87 -26.00 -20.69
N LYS A 181 10.20 -26.95 -21.34
CA LYS A 181 10.85 -27.99 -22.14
C LYS A 181 10.99 -27.58 -23.59
N ASP A 182 11.96 -28.20 -24.25
CA ASP A 182 12.10 -28.13 -25.69
C ASP A 182 10.83 -28.64 -26.39
N LYS A 183 10.43 -27.96 -27.46
CA LYS A 183 9.50 -28.53 -28.46
C LYS A 183 10.15 -29.82 -28.97
N LYS A 184 9.66 -30.98 -28.52
CA LYS A 184 10.02 -32.24 -29.18
C LYS A 184 9.51 -32.10 -30.62
N GLY A 185 10.42 -32.08 -31.59
CA GLY A 185 10.04 -32.29 -32.98
C GLY A 185 9.20 -33.56 -33.05
N LYS A 186 8.15 -33.57 -33.88
CA LYS A 186 7.40 -34.79 -34.19
C LYS A 186 8.42 -35.88 -34.57
N SER A 187 8.72 -36.78 -33.64
CA SER A 187 9.20 -38.09 -34.02
C SER A 187 7.99 -38.74 -34.68
N ASN A 188 8.10 -39.02 -35.98
CA ASN A 188 7.22 -40.01 -36.59
C ASN A 188 7.37 -41.28 -35.75
N GLU A 189 6.39 -41.56 -34.90
CA GLU A 189 6.17 -42.90 -34.38
C GLU A 189 5.68 -43.73 -35.56
N ILE A 190 6.65 -44.18 -36.37
CA ILE A 190 6.50 -45.42 -37.10
C ILE A 190 6.54 -46.48 -36.00
N SER A 191 5.36 -47.02 -35.72
CA SER A 191 5.19 -48.28 -35.03
C SER A 191 6.09 -49.32 -35.67
N ASP A 192 7.07 -49.88 -34.95
CA ASP A 192 7.67 -51.15 -35.30
C ASP A 192 8.28 -51.80 -34.06
N GLU A 193 7.44 -52.55 -33.35
CA GLU A 193 7.89 -53.76 -32.69
C GLU A 193 8.44 -54.71 -33.76
N LYS A 194 9.77 -54.74 -33.93
CA LYS A 194 10.52 -55.97 -34.22
C LYS A 194 12.02 -55.71 -34.13
N ILE A 195 12.57 -56.25 -33.05
CA ILE A 195 13.98 -56.51 -32.81
C ILE A 195 14.54 -57.33 -33.99
N GLN A 196 15.60 -56.83 -34.62
CA GLN A 196 16.56 -57.68 -35.32
C GLN A 196 17.99 -57.21 -35.01
N GLU A 197 18.70 -58.07 -34.29
CA GLU A 197 20.16 -58.12 -34.25
C GLU A 197 20.70 -58.45 -35.65
N LYS A 198 21.68 -57.68 -36.13
CA LYS A 198 22.95 -58.16 -36.71
C LYS A 198 23.81 -57.03 -37.28
N ASN A 199 24.94 -56.82 -36.61
CA ASN A 199 26.32 -56.66 -37.08
C ASN A 199 26.67 -55.90 -38.39
N GLU A 200 27.68 -55.05 -38.20
CA GLU A 200 28.83 -54.74 -39.07
C GLU A 200 28.66 -53.80 -40.28
N SER A 201 29.22 -52.58 -40.15
CA SER A 201 30.55 -52.21 -40.70
C SER A 201 30.64 -50.76 -41.20
N ASN A 202 31.78 -50.12 -40.86
CA ASN A 202 32.51 -49.07 -41.57
C ASN A 202 31.79 -47.79 -42.03
N LEU A 203 32.10 -46.64 -41.41
CA LEU A 203 33.14 -45.68 -41.87
C LEU A 203 33.06 -44.37 -41.08
N LYS A 204 34.24 -43.82 -40.79
CA LYS A 204 34.48 -42.50 -40.20
C LYS A 204 33.85 -41.39 -41.06
N ASN A 205 33.23 -40.40 -40.43
CA ASN A 205 33.65 -38.99 -40.56
C ASN A 205 33.07 -38.11 -39.45
N LYS A 206 33.90 -37.17 -39.01
CA LYS A 206 33.58 -36.05 -38.13
C LYS A 206 32.36 -35.31 -38.67
N GLU A 207 31.38 -35.05 -37.82
CA GLU A 207 30.69 -33.76 -37.84
C GLU A 207 30.73 -33.19 -36.44
N GLU A 208 31.23 -31.97 -36.38
CA GLU A 208 31.36 -31.12 -35.22
C GLU A 208 30.04 -31.04 -34.48
N ASN A 209 30.09 -30.90 -33.15
CA ASN A 209 28.95 -30.52 -32.33
C ASN A 209 28.46 -29.12 -32.75
N TYR A 210 27.75 -29.03 -33.86
CA TYR A 210 26.91 -27.90 -34.18
C TYR A 210 25.84 -27.86 -33.10
N SER A 211 25.90 -26.81 -32.28
CA SER A 211 24.83 -26.47 -31.37
C SER A 211 23.52 -26.49 -32.16
N ASN A 212 22.62 -27.41 -31.84
CA ASN A 212 21.23 -27.39 -32.28
C ASN A 212 20.51 -26.20 -31.63
N LYS A 213 20.93 -24.97 -31.97
CA LYS A 213 20.21 -23.72 -31.75
C LYS A 213 19.27 -23.51 -32.93
N SER A 214 18.22 -24.30 -32.96
CA SER A 214 17.00 -23.97 -33.69
C SER A 214 15.82 -24.45 -32.86
N LYS A 215 15.63 -23.80 -31.72
CA LYS A 215 14.40 -23.95 -30.95
C LYS A 215 13.85 -22.55 -30.75
N ALA A 216 12.73 -22.28 -31.40
CA ALA A 216 12.03 -21.03 -31.22
C ALA A 216 11.73 -20.86 -29.71
N PRO A 217 11.91 -19.65 -29.15
CA PRO A 217 11.60 -19.40 -27.76
C PRO A 217 10.12 -19.68 -27.51
N ILE A 218 9.81 -20.29 -26.37
CA ILE A 218 8.43 -20.46 -25.94
C ILE A 218 7.91 -19.13 -25.45
N ARG A 219 6.71 -18.75 -25.88
CA ARG A 219 6.05 -17.51 -25.46
C ARG A 219 4.87 -17.81 -24.57
N ILE A 220 4.80 -17.12 -23.43
CA ILE A 220 3.67 -17.15 -22.51
C ILE A 220 3.21 -15.70 -22.32
N SER A 221 1.91 -15.44 -22.44
CA SER A 221 1.33 -14.16 -21.99
C SER A 221 0.35 -14.36 -20.84
N GLY A 222 0.39 -13.47 -19.84
CA GLY A 222 -0.45 -13.53 -18.65
C GLY A 222 0.31 -13.50 -17.32
N ILE A 223 -0.22 -14.16 -16.30
CA ILE A 223 0.35 -14.20 -14.94
C ILE A 223 0.82 -15.61 -14.63
N VAL A 224 2.07 -15.75 -14.19
CA VAL A 224 2.64 -17.03 -13.77
C VAL A 224 3.17 -16.91 -12.35
N ILE A 225 2.63 -17.74 -11.45
CA ILE A 225 3.04 -17.82 -10.05
C ILE A 225 3.75 -19.15 -9.83
N ILE A 226 4.93 -19.14 -9.22
CA ILE A 226 5.79 -20.31 -9.02
C ILE A 226 6.23 -20.37 -7.55
N GLY A 227 5.87 -21.46 -6.86
CA GLY A 227 6.12 -21.64 -5.43
C GLY A 227 7.48 -22.23 -5.09
N ASN A 228 8.18 -22.83 -6.04
CA ASN A 228 9.57 -23.27 -5.90
C ASN A 228 10.38 -22.81 -7.12
N ASP A 229 10.87 -23.70 -7.98
CA ASP A 229 11.86 -23.32 -9.00
C ASP A 229 11.28 -23.22 -10.42
N LEU A 230 11.81 -22.27 -11.19
CA LEU A 230 11.63 -22.17 -12.64
C LEU A 230 12.82 -22.83 -13.34
N ILE A 231 12.59 -23.94 -14.04
CA ILE A 231 13.64 -24.68 -14.75
C ILE A 231 13.50 -24.44 -16.26
N LEU A 232 14.52 -23.83 -16.86
CA LEU A 232 14.54 -23.47 -18.28
C LEU A 232 15.39 -24.46 -19.07
N GLU A 233 14.78 -25.37 -19.81
CA GLU A 233 15.46 -26.23 -20.80
C GLU A 233 15.46 -25.60 -22.21
N ASN A 234 14.49 -24.71 -22.48
CA ASN A 234 14.39 -23.88 -23.68
C ASN A 234 14.26 -22.38 -23.29
N ASP A 235 14.51 -21.47 -24.24
CA ASP A 235 14.31 -20.03 -24.04
C ASP A 235 12.82 -19.73 -23.76
N LEU A 236 12.55 -18.87 -22.76
CA LEU A 236 11.20 -18.43 -22.37
C LEU A 236 11.08 -16.91 -22.53
N ILE A 237 10.01 -16.47 -23.21
CA ILE A 237 9.57 -15.08 -23.22
C ILE A 237 8.23 -15.03 -22.49
N LEU A 238 8.16 -14.26 -21.41
CA LEU A 238 6.94 -14.01 -20.67
C LEU A 238 6.47 -12.57 -20.92
N ASP A 239 5.35 -12.43 -21.61
CA ASP A 239 4.62 -11.16 -21.78
C ASP A 239 3.61 -10.99 -20.64
N GLY A 240 4.07 -10.50 -19.48
CA GLY A 240 3.20 -10.24 -18.33
C GLY A 240 3.90 -10.27 -16.98
N LEU A 241 3.28 -10.89 -15.98
CA LEU A 241 3.73 -10.87 -14.58
C LEU A 241 4.25 -12.24 -14.13
N LEU A 242 5.50 -12.28 -13.66
CA LEU A 242 6.08 -13.44 -12.99
C LEU A 242 6.13 -13.20 -11.47
N ILE A 243 5.60 -14.13 -10.69
CA ILE A 243 5.76 -14.14 -9.24
C ILE A 243 6.46 -15.43 -8.86
N ILE A 244 7.68 -15.36 -8.34
CA ILE A 244 8.49 -16.55 -8.08
C ILE A 244 9.10 -16.52 -6.68
N LYS A 245 8.90 -17.61 -5.95
CA LYS A 245 9.50 -17.82 -4.63
C LYS A 245 10.94 -18.35 -4.73
N GLY A 246 11.13 -19.47 -5.43
CA GLY A 246 12.44 -20.13 -5.54
C GLY A 246 13.28 -19.60 -6.68
N ASP A 247 14.21 -20.44 -7.15
CA ASP A 247 15.28 -20.04 -8.06
C ASP A 247 14.91 -20.16 -9.54
N ILE A 248 15.61 -19.37 -10.38
CA ILE A 248 15.56 -19.49 -11.85
C ILE A 248 16.78 -20.27 -12.32
N ILE A 249 16.56 -21.52 -12.72
CA ILE A 249 17.61 -22.46 -13.12
C ILE A 249 17.68 -22.56 -14.64
N SER A 250 18.74 -22.00 -15.23
CA SER A 250 19.02 -22.11 -16.66
C SER A 250 19.77 -23.42 -16.97
N LYS A 251 19.11 -24.34 -17.68
CA LYS A 251 19.78 -25.47 -18.36
C LYS A 251 20.09 -25.06 -19.79
N ASN A 252 21.17 -25.60 -20.36
CA ASN A 252 21.57 -25.36 -21.77
C ASN A 252 21.82 -23.89 -22.17
N LYS A 253 22.12 -23.01 -21.20
CA LYS A 253 22.25 -21.55 -21.43
C LYS A 253 20.95 -20.89 -21.94
N SER A 254 19.80 -21.49 -21.63
CA SER A 254 18.49 -20.93 -21.94
C SER A 254 18.27 -19.61 -21.21
N LYS A 255 17.61 -18.67 -21.88
CA LYS A 255 17.38 -17.32 -21.37
C LYS A 255 15.91 -17.12 -21.01
N LEU A 256 15.68 -16.41 -19.92
CA LEU A 256 14.38 -15.83 -19.59
C LEU A 256 14.35 -14.38 -20.04
N THR A 257 13.35 -14.03 -20.85
CA THR A 257 13.03 -12.64 -21.17
C THR A 257 11.68 -12.30 -20.56
N ILE A 258 11.61 -11.25 -19.75
CA ILE A 258 10.35 -10.77 -19.16
C ILE A 258 9.97 -9.45 -19.81
N ASN A 259 8.87 -9.50 -20.56
CA ASN A 259 8.21 -8.38 -21.19
C ASN A 259 7.06 -7.89 -20.30
N GLY A 260 7.39 -7.33 -19.15
CA GLY A 260 6.43 -6.99 -18.10
C GLY A 260 7.12 -6.83 -16.76
N GLN A 261 6.62 -7.48 -15.71
CA GLN A 261 7.14 -7.36 -14.35
C GLN A 261 7.47 -8.69 -13.71
N ILE A 262 8.43 -8.66 -12.79
CA ILE A 262 8.71 -9.77 -11.87
C ILE A 262 8.53 -9.32 -10.43
N ILE A 263 7.96 -10.19 -9.59
CA ILE A 263 7.97 -10.08 -8.13
C ILE A 263 8.71 -11.31 -7.61
N SER A 264 9.82 -11.11 -6.90
CA SER A 264 10.64 -12.21 -6.39
C SER A 264 11.23 -11.91 -5.02
N GLU A 265 11.62 -12.97 -4.33
CA GLU A 265 12.41 -12.89 -3.11
C GLU A 265 13.86 -12.46 -3.43
N ASN A 266 14.45 -13.06 -4.48
CA ASN A 266 15.84 -12.85 -4.86
C ASN A 266 16.02 -11.91 -6.06
N ASP A 267 17.25 -11.41 -6.20
CA ASP A 267 17.70 -10.62 -7.35
C ASP A 267 18.18 -11.52 -8.51
N TYR A 268 17.45 -11.52 -9.63
CA TYR A 268 17.83 -12.28 -10.83
C TYR A 268 18.38 -11.44 -12.00
N SER A 269 18.90 -10.24 -11.74
CA SER A 269 19.36 -9.29 -12.78
C SER A 269 20.41 -9.88 -13.73
N ASN A 270 21.20 -10.83 -13.25
CA ASN A 270 22.26 -11.48 -14.04
C ASN A 270 21.77 -12.64 -14.92
N LEU A 271 20.55 -13.14 -14.69
CA LEU A 271 19.99 -14.33 -15.37
C LEU A 271 18.82 -13.99 -16.29
N VAL A 272 18.13 -12.88 -16.02
CA VAL A 272 16.90 -12.49 -16.71
C VAL A 272 17.16 -11.25 -17.55
N LYS A 273 16.76 -11.32 -18.82
CA LYS A 273 16.72 -10.14 -19.68
C LYS A 273 15.38 -9.44 -19.49
N TYR A 274 15.41 -8.23 -18.96
CA TYR A 274 14.21 -7.42 -18.78
C TYR A 274 13.94 -6.56 -20.02
N SER A 275 12.66 -6.43 -20.34
CA SER A 275 12.15 -5.51 -21.36
C SER A 275 10.81 -4.98 -20.88
N TYR A 276 10.81 -3.88 -20.14
CA TYR A 276 9.59 -3.41 -19.49
C TYR A 276 8.58 -2.81 -20.46
N ASP A 277 7.37 -3.33 -20.42
CA ASP A 277 6.18 -2.77 -21.06
C ASP A 277 5.23 -2.29 -19.96
N LYS A 278 5.25 -0.98 -19.70
CA LYS A 278 4.54 -0.35 -18.57
C LYS A 278 3.04 -0.62 -18.60
N ASP A 279 2.43 -0.54 -19.77
CA ASP A 279 0.97 -0.65 -19.91
C ASP A 279 0.51 -2.10 -19.63
N LYS A 280 1.25 -3.09 -20.13
CA LYS A 280 0.95 -4.50 -19.82
C LYS A 280 1.21 -4.85 -18.36
N ALA A 281 2.29 -4.34 -17.79
CA ALA A 281 2.67 -4.60 -16.41
C ALA A 281 1.63 -4.05 -15.42
N LEU A 282 1.20 -2.79 -15.62
CA LEU A 282 0.18 -2.14 -14.78
C LEU A 282 -1.17 -2.88 -14.81
N ASN A 283 -1.55 -3.45 -15.96
CA ASN A 283 -2.80 -4.22 -16.05
C ASN A 283 -2.82 -5.44 -15.12
N TYR A 284 -1.67 -6.12 -14.93
CA TYR A 284 -1.59 -7.28 -14.05
C TYR A 284 -1.40 -6.90 -12.58
N ILE A 285 -0.56 -5.91 -12.28
CA ILE A 285 -0.35 -5.44 -10.89
C ILE A 285 -1.61 -4.86 -10.29
N ASN A 286 -2.38 -4.08 -11.04
CA ASN A 286 -3.59 -3.45 -10.53
C ASN A 286 -4.68 -4.47 -10.15
N ASP A 287 -4.58 -5.71 -10.66
CA ASP A 287 -5.46 -6.81 -10.26
C ASP A 287 -5.07 -7.44 -8.93
N ILE A 288 -3.83 -7.28 -8.44
CA ILE A 288 -3.40 -7.78 -7.13
C ILE A 288 -4.11 -7.00 -6.01
N GLU A 289 -4.69 -7.73 -5.06
CA GLU A 289 -5.17 -7.15 -3.81
C GLU A 289 -3.97 -6.80 -2.91
N ASN A 290 -3.61 -5.52 -2.89
CA ASN A 290 -2.56 -5.00 -2.01
C ASN A 290 -3.21 -4.18 -0.88
N PRO A 291 -3.32 -4.71 0.35
CA PRO A 291 -3.98 -3.99 1.43
C PRO A 291 -3.25 -2.68 1.73
N LYS A 292 -4.01 -1.63 2.00
CA LYS A 292 -3.47 -0.33 2.38
C LYS A 292 -3.41 -0.21 3.90
N TYR A 293 -2.46 0.58 4.39
CA TYR A 293 -2.39 0.98 5.79
C TYR A 293 -2.14 2.47 5.90
N ILE A 294 -2.53 3.01 7.05
CA ILE A 294 -2.44 4.44 7.36
C ILE A 294 -1.31 4.64 8.36
N GLU A 295 -0.43 5.57 8.05
CA GLU A 295 0.61 6.07 8.95
C GLU A 295 0.31 7.52 9.32
N ILE A 296 0.34 7.85 10.61
CA ILE A 296 0.15 9.22 11.10
C ILE A 296 1.49 9.93 11.08
N LYS A 297 1.63 10.95 10.23
CA LYS A 297 2.88 11.73 10.12
C LYS A 297 2.95 12.87 11.11
N SER A 298 1.81 13.51 11.39
CA SER A 298 1.72 14.52 12.43
C SER A 298 0.29 14.70 12.92
N LYS A 299 0.17 15.17 14.15
CA LYS A 299 -1.09 15.55 14.79
C LYS A 299 -0.87 16.85 15.55
N LYS A 300 -1.79 17.79 15.40
CA LYS A 300 -1.82 19.04 16.16
C LYS A 300 -3.24 19.31 16.62
N VAL A 301 -3.38 19.74 17.87
CA VAL A 301 -4.62 20.29 18.42
C VAL A 301 -4.27 21.64 19.03
N PHE A 302 -4.98 22.70 18.64
CA PHE A 302 -4.74 24.06 19.13
C PHE A 302 -6.02 24.77 19.54
#